data_AF-A0AAV6UY67-F1
#
_entry.id   AF-A0AAV6UY67-F1
#
_cell.length_a   1.000
_cell.length_b   1.000
_cell.length_c   1.000
_cell.angle_alpha   90.00
_cell.angle_beta   90.00
_cell.angle_gamma   90.00
#
_symmetry.space_group_name_H-M   'P 1'
#
loop_
_entity.id
_entity.type
_entity.pdbx_description
1 polymer ?
#
loop_
_entity_poly.entity_id
_entity_poly.type
_entity_poly.pdbx_seq_one_letter_code
_entity_poly.pdbx_strand_id
1 'polypeptide(L)'
;MDNKINGALENEEAETDETTDAENETKQVLSDSSLKERTIAEIMKAAKIREALSDQNKNYQYKLSAYIKESSEKDYFQTLDLPLIANESDFAETLKKIDDKKDELEEFRGSIASKLEYLNTEIKRKQEELTTLRNMFSDMKEKVALQAVNSETGECFTKQEVEELLKKEEKMAKILEFYQLEAIKKRKILEAAIKDKKNLVEGPLDYGEYEIMCTKTENNEEIIKQLKQEIKDYTTKSAKVVNALSHLNQKLLASRIEKSSAQEKEAGMEKELDQEKTEYTSMSAKNKELQHKCILLQHPRLLEDHNNVVEENEQAKKELEELKNKYESLVSSIYK
;
A
#
# COMPACT_ATOMS: atom_id res chain seq x y z
N MET A 1 -54.29 15.30 30.99
CA MET A 1 -54.25 14.60 32.28
C MET A 1 -54.12 15.69 33.34
N ASP A 2 -55.13 16.51 33.58
CA ASP A 2 -56.38 16.17 34.27
C ASP A 2 -56.14 15.30 35.50
N ASN A 3 -56.05 15.95 36.66
CA ASN A 3 -56.69 15.43 37.85
C ASN A 3 -57.18 16.57 38.74
N LYS A 4 -58.43 16.41 39.13
CA LYS A 4 -59.34 17.38 39.73
C LYS A 4 -59.98 16.62 40.90
N ILE A 5 -60.37 17.36 41.93
CA ILE A 5 -61.42 17.03 42.93
C ILE A 5 -61.03 16.05 44.07
N ASN A 6 -61.01 16.56 45.30
CA ASN A 6 -62.05 16.25 46.30
C ASN A 6 -61.96 17.19 47.50
N GLY A 7 -63.05 17.96 47.67
CA GLY A 7 -63.37 18.63 48.92
C GLY A 7 -64.08 17.69 49.88
N ALA A 8 -64.13 18.10 51.13
CA ALA A 8 -65.13 17.69 52.10
C ALA A 8 -65.48 18.92 52.94
N LEU A 9 -66.74 19.34 52.84
CA LEU A 9 -67.44 20.16 53.82
C LEU A 9 -67.88 19.22 54.94
N GLU A 10 -67.82 19.69 56.19
CA GLU A 10 -68.92 19.51 57.15
C GLU A 10 -68.78 20.52 58.29
N ASN A 11 -69.94 21.07 58.66
CA ASN A 11 -70.19 22.07 59.70
C ASN A 11 -70.05 21.49 61.11
N GLU A 12 -69.84 22.35 62.10
CA GLU A 12 -70.71 22.55 63.30
C GLU A 12 -69.98 23.47 64.30
N GLU A 13 -70.55 24.65 64.56
CA GLU A 13 -71.08 25.07 65.88
C GLU A 13 -69.97 25.46 66.88
N ALA A 14 -69.74 26.75 67.12
CA ALA A 14 -70.45 27.63 68.07
C ALA A 14 -69.82 27.58 69.48
N GLU A 15 -69.94 28.72 70.18
CA GLU A 15 -69.54 29.00 71.57
C GLU A 15 -68.08 29.45 71.74
N THR A 16 -67.81 30.76 71.69
CA THR A 16 -67.80 31.68 72.86
C THR A 16 -67.02 31.10 74.04
N ASP A 17 -65.82 31.61 74.29
CA ASP A 17 -65.64 32.30 75.56
C ASP A 17 -64.39 33.20 75.59
N GLU A 18 -64.56 34.27 76.32
CA GLU A 18 -63.67 35.41 76.52
C GLU A 18 -62.42 35.01 77.33
N THR A 19 -61.25 35.06 76.70
CA THR A 19 -59.98 35.37 77.39
C THR A 19 -59.02 36.08 76.42
N THR A 20 -59.44 37.24 75.93
CA THR A 20 -58.61 38.18 75.16
C THR A 20 -57.79 39.05 76.13
N ASP A 21 -56.47 38.89 76.08
CA ASP A 21 -55.50 39.99 75.87
C ASP A 21 -54.07 39.67 76.36
N ALA A 22 -53.85 38.61 77.15
CA ALA A 22 -52.49 38.26 77.61
C ALA A 22 -51.76 37.18 76.76
N GLU A 23 -52.49 36.28 76.09
CA GLU A 23 -51.90 35.19 75.30
C GLU A 23 -51.63 35.55 73.83
N ASN A 24 -52.29 36.60 73.31
CA ASN A 24 -52.15 37.00 71.90
C ASN A 24 -50.92 37.90 71.67
N GLU A 25 -50.55 38.74 72.65
CA GLU A 25 -49.28 39.49 72.61
C GLU A 25 -48.06 38.56 72.72
N THR A 26 -48.14 37.50 73.53
CA THR A 26 -47.05 36.52 73.66
C THR A 26 -46.89 35.64 72.41
N LYS A 27 -47.98 35.21 71.76
CA LYS A 27 -47.93 34.45 70.49
C LYS A 27 -47.45 35.30 69.30
N GLN A 28 -47.80 36.58 69.24
CA GLN A 28 -47.35 37.48 68.17
C GLN A 28 -45.88 37.87 68.34
N VAL A 29 -45.40 38.08 69.57
CA VAL A 29 -43.97 38.31 69.88
C VAL A 29 -43.13 37.06 69.63
N LEU A 30 -43.64 35.85 69.90
CA LEU A 30 -42.97 34.58 69.57
C LEU A 30 -42.87 34.34 68.04
N SER A 31 -43.90 34.70 67.28
CA SER A 31 -43.91 34.64 65.82
C SER A 31 -42.88 35.60 65.20
N ASP A 32 -42.82 36.84 65.67
CA ASP A 32 -41.83 37.82 65.24
C ASP A 32 -40.41 37.46 65.68
N SER A 33 -40.23 36.82 66.83
CA SER A 33 -38.93 36.30 67.27
C SER A 33 -38.44 35.17 66.37
N SER A 34 -39.32 34.24 66.00
CA SER A 34 -38.98 33.12 65.10
C SER A 34 -38.66 33.58 63.68
N LEU A 35 -39.37 34.59 63.16
CA LEU A 35 -39.07 35.21 61.87
C LEU A 35 -37.73 35.95 61.90
N LYS A 36 -37.45 36.72 62.97
CA LYS A 36 -36.14 37.37 63.16
C LYS A 36 -35.01 36.34 63.23
N GLU A 37 -35.20 35.25 63.96
CA GLU A 37 -34.20 34.16 64.04
C GLU A 37 -33.95 33.49 62.68
N ARG A 38 -35.00 33.26 61.87
CA ARG A 38 -34.84 32.77 60.50
C ARG A 38 -34.09 33.75 59.61
N THR A 39 -34.43 35.03 59.65
CA THR A 39 -33.75 36.06 58.86
C THR A 39 -32.29 36.21 59.30
N ILE A 40 -32.01 36.15 60.61
CA ILE A 40 -30.64 36.15 61.13
C ILE A 40 -29.88 34.92 60.65
N ALA A 41 -30.49 33.73 60.67
CA ALA A 41 -29.87 32.51 60.17
C ALA A 41 -29.57 32.58 58.66
N GLU A 42 -30.46 33.15 57.87
CA GLU A 42 -30.26 33.39 56.43
C GLU A 42 -29.15 34.40 56.17
N ILE A 43 -29.11 35.51 56.91
CA ILE A 43 -28.03 36.51 56.84
C ILE A 43 -26.69 35.87 57.20
N MET A 44 -26.64 35.04 58.25
CA MET A 44 -25.42 34.33 58.64
C MET A 44 -24.98 33.31 57.57
N LYS A 45 -25.92 32.61 56.94
CA LYS A 45 -25.64 31.68 55.85
C LYS A 45 -25.11 32.43 54.62
N ALA A 46 -25.73 33.55 54.25
CA ALA A 46 -25.29 34.41 53.16
C ALA A 46 -23.92 35.02 53.44
N ALA A 47 -23.66 35.43 54.68
CA ALA A 47 -22.36 35.95 55.12
C ALA A 47 -21.25 34.90 54.98
N LYS A 48 -21.52 33.63 55.38
CA LYS A 48 -20.57 32.52 55.19
C LYS A 48 -20.29 32.22 53.72
N ILE A 49 -21.31 32.25 52.86
CA ILE A 49 -21.13 32.06 51.41
C ILE A 49 -20.29 33.21 50.83
N ARG A 50 -20.57 34.46 51.23
CA ARG A 50 -19.81 35.64 50.82
C ARG A 50 -18.35 35.55 51.25
N GLU A 51 -18.08 35.10 52.47
CA GLU A 51 -16.73 34.90 52.98
C GLU A 51 -15.99 33.81 52.19
N ALA A 52 -16.63 32.66 51.95
CA ALA A 52 -16.07 31.59 51.14
C ALA A 52 -15.76 32.03 49.70
N LEU A 53 -16.65 32.79 49.07
CA LEU A 53 -16.42 33.37 47.75
C LEU A 53 -15.31 34.42 47.77
N SER A 54 -15.23 35.24 48.82
CA SER A 54 -14.14 36.20 48.98
C SER A 54 -12.79 35.51 49.11
N ASP A 55 -12.71 34.40 49.82
CA ASP A 55 -11.46 33.63 49.97
C ASP A 55 -11.08 32.90 48.68
N GLN A 56 -12.06 32.35 47.95
CA GLN A 56 -11.82 31.81 46.61
C GLN A 56 -11.29 32.90 45.66
N ASN A 57 -11.89 34.09 45.68
CA ASN A 57 -11.45 35.21 44.85
C ASN A 57 -10.02 35.64 45.20
N LYS A 58 -9.68 35.77 46.49
CA LYS A 58 -8.29 36.03 46.93
C LYS A 58 -7.32 34.94 46.44
N ASN A 59 -7.73 33.68 46.49
CA ASN A 59 -6.90 32.56 46.01
C ASN A 59 -6.69 32.63 44.48
N TYR A 60 -7.72 32.95 43.71
CA TYR A 60 -7.59 33.15 42.26
C TYR A 60 -6.71 34.36 41.95
N GLN A 61 -6.87 35.48 42.66
CA GLN A 61 -6.00 36.65 42.53
C GLN A 61 -4.54 36.30 42.82
N TYR A 62 -4.27 35.51 43.87
CA TYR A 62 -2.93 35.03 44.18
C TYR A 62 -2.37 34.15 43.05
N LYS A 63 -3.15 33.19 42.55
CA LYS A 63 -2.74 32.32 41.43
C LYS A 63 -2.48 33.09 40.13
N LEU A 64 -3.35 34.04 39.79
CA LEU A 64 -3.15 34.96 38.66
C LEU A 64 -1.87 35.78 38.85
N SER A 65 -1.65 36.32 40.05
CA SER A 65 -0.45 37.11 40.34
C SER A 65 0.83 36.28 40.25
N ALA A 66 0.80 35.01 40.68
CA ALA A 66 1.92 34.08 40.56
C ALA A 66 2.19 33.75 39.09
N TYR A 67 1.14 33.45 38.32
CA TYR A 67 1.24 33.16 36.88
C TYR A 67 1.81 34.34 36.09
N ILE A 68 1.36 35.57 36.37
CA ILE A 68 1.86 36.78 35.75
C ILE A 68 3.33 37.04 36.13
N LYS A 69 3.72 36.78 37.39
CA LYS A 69 5.10 36.97 37.87
C LYS A 69 6.09 35.93 37.33
N GLU A 70 5.63 34.71 37.08
CA GLU A 70 6.44 33.60 36.56
C GLU A 70 6.49 33.54 35.02
N SER A 71 5.52 34.13 34.31
CA SER A 71 5.57 34.16 32.84
C SER A 71 6.71 35.05 32.32
N SER A 72 7.35 34.63 31.24
CA SER A 72 8.35 35.41 30.49
C SER A 72 7.76 36.59 29.70
N GLU A 73 6.44 36.76 29.73
CA GLU A 73 5.67 37.76 28.96
C GLU A 73 5.32 39.00 29.81
N LYS A 74 6.20 39.40 30.74
CA LYS A 74 5.97 40.54 31.65
C LYS A 74 5.64 41.85 30.93
N ASP A 75 6.19 42.05 29.74
CA ASP A 75 5.94 43.24 28.92
C ASP A 75 4.53 43.26 28.29
N TYR A 76 3.94 42.08 28.04
CA TYR A 76 2.57 41.97 27.54
C TYR A 76 1.53 42.32 28.62
N PHE A 77 1.78 41.89 29.86
CA PHE A 77 0.88 42.21 30.97
C PHE A 77 1.00 43.67 31.48
N GLN A 78 2.10 44.36 31.20
CA GLN A 78 2.25 45.80 31.49
C GLN A 78 1.53 46.71 30.49
N THR A 79 1.30 46.23 29.26
CA THR A 79 0.60 46.98 28.20
C THR A 79 -0.91 46.73 28.19
N LEU A 80 -1.37 45.71 28.92
CA LEU A 80 -2.78 45.50 29.22
C LEU A 80 -3.24 46.53 30.25
N ASP A 81 -3.74 47.67 29.77
CA ASP A 81 -4.59 48.58 30.55
C ASP A 81 -5.89 47.85 30.93
N LEU A 82 -5.83 46.99 31.93
CA LEU A 82 -7.01 46.44 32.58
C LEU A 82 -7.59 47.53 33.48
N PRO A 83 -8.81 48.05 33.19
CA PRO A 83 -9.42 49.00 34.08
C PRO A 83 -9.69 48.31 35.43
N LEU A 84 -9.01 48.77 36.49
CA LEU A 84 -9.15 48.25 37.85
C LEU A 84 -10.57 48.41 38.42
N ILE A 85 -11.44 49.16 37.74
CA ILE A 85 -12.85 49.34 38.06
C ILE A 85 -13.63 49.24 36.74
N ALA A 86 -13.87 48.02 36.26
CA ALA A 86 -14.75 47.81 35.11
C ALA A 86 -16.20 48.08 35.54
N ASN A 87 -16.92 48.92 34.78
CA ASN A 87 -18.37 49.03 34.95
C ASN A 87 -19.01 47.68 34.62
N GLU A 88 -20.13 47.33 35.26
CA GLU A 88 -20.82 46.05 35.05
C GLU A 88 -21.16 45.80 33.56
N SER A 89 -21.40 46.86 32.80
CA SER A 89 -21.61 46.84 31.35
C SER A 89 -20.36 46.39 30.57
N ASP A 90 -19.17 46.88 30.94
CA ASP A 90 -17.91 46.55 30.25
C ASP A 90 -17.50 45.10 30.56
N PHE A 91 -17.77 44.64 31.78
CA PHE A 91 -17.62 43.24 32.16
C PHE A 91 -18.58 42.31 31.40
N ALA A 92 -19.84 42.72 31.24
CA ALA A 92 -20.79 41.96 30.42
C ALA A 92 -20.39 41.90 28.94
N GLU A 93 -19.87 42.99 28.37
CA GLU A 93 -19.39 43.02 26.99
C GLU A 93 -18.14 42.14 26.79
N THR A 94 -17.21 42.15 27.74
CA THR A 94 -16.02 41.28 27.70
C THR A 94 -16.37 39.80 27.85
N LEU A 95 -17.31 39.45 28.73
CA LEU A 95 -17.84 38.09 28.82
C LEU A 95 -18.50 37.64 27.52
N LYS A 96 -19.31 38.52 26.89
CA LYS A 96 -19.91 38.23 25.59
C LYS A 96 -18.85 37.99 24.51
N LYS A 97 -17.80 38.83 24.45
CA LYS A 97 -16.67 38.62 23.52
C LYS A 97 -15.96 37.29 23.77
N ILE A 98 -15.83 36.87 25.04
CA ILE A 98 -15.26 35.57 25.39
C ILE A 98 -16.14 34.44 24.88
N ASP A 99 -17.46 34.53 25.04
CA ASP A 99 -18.38 33.50 24.58
C ASP A 99 -18.47 33.44 23.05
N ASP A 100 -18.55 34.59 22.36
CA ASP A 100 -18.47 34.66 20.89
C ASP A 100 -17.17 34.00 20.38
N LYS A 101 -16.04 34.21 21.08
CA LYS A 101 -14.76 33.57 20.74
C LYS A 101 -14.72 32.08 21.05
N LYS A 102 -15.44 31.60 22.06
CA LYS A 102 -15.59 30.17 22.31
C LYS A 102 -16.41 29.51 21.21
N ASP A 103 -17.50 30.14 20.78
CA ASP A 103 -18.35 29.64 19.71
C ASP A 103 -17.58 29.56 18.39
N GLU A 104 -16.82 30.60 18.03
CA GLU A 104 -15.91 30.58 16.87
C GLU A 104 -14.88 29.43 16.97
N LEU A 105 -14.32 29.18 18.16
CA LEU A 105 -13.37 28.08 18.37
C LEU A 105 -14.04 26.71 18.26
N GLU A 106 -15.27 26.56 18.72
CA GLU A 106 -16.04 25.31 18.60
C GLU A 106 -16.39 25.03 17.13
N GLU A 107 -16.86 26.03 16.38
CA GLU A 107 -17.11 25.91 14.95
C GLU A 107 -15.84 25.55 14.18
N PHE A 108 -14.72 26.22 14.49
CA PHE A 108 -13.44 25.94 13.86
C PHE A 108 -12.94 24.52 14.17
N ARG A 109 -13.09 24.06 15.42
CA ARG A 109 -12.76 22.68 15.82
C ARG A 109 -13.64 21.67 15.09
N GLY A 110 -14.94 21.93 14.98
CA GLY A 110 -15.88 21.10 14.22
C GLY A 110 -15.47 20.98 12.74
N SER A 111 -15.18 22.12 12.11
CA SER A 111 -14.72 22.19 10.72
C SER A 111 -13.42 21.42 10.49
N ILE A 112 -12.43 21.57 11.38
CA ILE A 112 -11.18 20.80 11.32
C ILE A 112 -11.45 19.30 11.50
N ALA A 113 -12.29 18.92 12.47
CA ALA A 113 -12.62 17.53 12.74
C ALA A 113 -13.27 16.87 11.52
N SER A 114 -14.25 17.52 10.90
CA SER A 114 -14.89 17.02 9.67
C SER A 114 -13.89 16.92 8.51
N LYS A 115 -12.97 17.89 8.37
CA LYS A 115 -11.93 17.86 7.33
C LYS A 115 -10.92 16.73 7.56
N LEU A 116 -10.53 16.47 8.80
CA LEU A 116 -9.67 15.35 9.17
C LEU A 116 -10.37 14.02 8.91
N GLU A 117 -11.65 13.90 9.24
CA GLU A 117 -12.44 12.72 8.96
C GLU A 117 -12.52 12.44 7.45
N TYR A 118 -12.87 13.45 6.66
CA TYR A 118 -12.88 13.38 5.20
C TYR A 118 -11.52 12.91 4.64
N LEU A 119 -10.42 13.56 5.03
CA LEU A 119 -9.08 13.18 4.57
C LEU A 119 -8.70 11.76 4.99
N ASN A 120 -9.08 11.32 6.20
CA ASN A 120 -8.84 9.95 6.66
C ASN A 120 -9.64 8.92 5.84
N THR A 121 -10.90 9.22 5.49
CA THR A 121 -11.68 8.34 4.61
C THR A 121 -11.09 8.26 3.21
N GLU A 122 -10.61 9.38 2.68
CA GLU A 122 -9.97 9.42 1.36
C GLU A 122 -8.63 8.67 1.34
N ILE A 123 -7.83 8.79 2.40
CA ILE A 123 -6.59 8.01 2.58
C ILE A 123 -6.90 6.51 2.62
N LYS A 124 -7.90 6.08 3.41
CA LYS A 124 -8.28 4.66 3.48
C LYS A 124 -8.71 4.11 2.13
N ARG A 125 -9.57 4.83 1.40
CA ARG A 125 -10.00 4.46 0.04
C ARG A 125 -8.79 4.32 -0.90
N LYS A 126 -7.86 5.29 -0.86
CA LYS A 126 -6.65 5.24 -1.70
C LYS A 126 -5.72 4.10 -1.33
N GLN A 127 -5.61 3.76 -0.04
CA GLN A 127 -4.87 2.60 0.41
C GLN A 127 -5.48 1.31 -0.12
N GLU A 128 -6.81 1.17 -0.06
CA GLU A 128 -7.53 0.02 -0.62
C GLU A 128 -7.28 -0.11 -2.13
N GLU A 129 -7.45 0.96 -2.91
CA GLU A 129 -7.15 0.99 -4.35
C GLU A 129 -5.70 0.56 -4.67
N LEU A 130 -4.73 1.03 -3.87
CA LEU A 130 -3.33 0.65 -4.03
C LEU A 130 -3.09 -0.82 -3.69
N THR A 131 -3.74 -1.34 -2.65
CA THR A 131 -3.62 -2.76 -2.29
C THR A 131 -4.22 -3.67 -3.37
N THR A 132 -5.37 -3.31 -3.94
CA THR A 132 -5.97 -4.08 -5.03
C THR A 132 -5.07 -4.07 -6.26
N LEU A 133 -4.51 -2.91 -6.62
CA LEU A 133 -3.59 -2.80 -7.76
C LEU A 133 -2.29 -3.57 -7.52
N ARG A 134 -1.76 -3.53 -6.29
CA ARG A 134 -0.56 -4.30 -5.90
C ARG A 134 -0.78 -5.79 -6.03
N ASN A 135 -1.95 -6.30 -5.61
CA ASN A 135 -2.30 -7.71 -5.74
C ASN A 135 -2.42 -8.11 -7.22
N MET A 136 -3.13 -7.32 -8.03
CA MET A 136 -3.22 -7.57 -9.47
C MET A 136 -1.85 -7.60 -10.16
N PHE A 137 -0.94 -6.70 -9.76
CA PHE A 137 0.42 -6.68 -10.29
C PHE A 137 1.25 -7.88 -9.83
N SER A 138 1.07 -8.33 -8.58
CA SER A 138 1.70 -9.55 -8.06
C SER A 138 1.24 -10.78 -8.85
N ASP A 139 -0.06 -10.92 -9.09
CA ASP A 139 -0.63 -12.02 -9.87
C ASP A 139 -0.11 -12.01 -11.32
N MET A 140 0.01 -10.81 -11.92
CA MET A 140 0.57 -10.65 -13.25
C MET A 140 2.05 -11.05 -13.29
N LYS A 141 2.84 -10.64 -12.29
CA LYS A 141 4.24 -11.03 -12.16
C LYS A 141 4.41 -12.54 -12.03
N GLU A 142 3.59 -13.19 -11.22
CA GLU A 142 3.62 -14.64 -11.07
C GLU A 142 3.34 -15.34 -12.40
N LYS A 143 2.29 -14.91 -13.12
CA LYS A 143 1.95 -15.46 -14.45
C LYS A 143 3.08 -15.29 -15.46
N VAL A 144 3.72 -14.11 -15.51
CA VAL A 144 4.85 -13.86 -16.42
C VAL A 144 6.07 -14.67 -16.01
N ALA A 145 6.36 -14.78 -14.71
CA ALA A 145 7.49 -15.55 -14.20
C ALA A 145 7.37 -17.05 -14.50
N LEU A 146 6.16 -17.62 -14.39
CA LEU A 146 5.90 -19.02 -14.75
C LEU A 146 6.04 -19.30 -16.25
N GLN A 147 5.82 -18.28 -17.10
CA GLN A 147 6.01 -18.36 -18.55
C GLN A 147 7.45 -18.05 -18.98
N ALA A 148 8.25 -17.49 -18.08
CA ALA A 148 9.64 -17.17 -18.37
C ALA A 148 10.49 -18.45 -18.37
N VAL A 149 11.43 -18.49 -19.31
CA VAL A 149 12.38 -19.60 -19.46
C VAL A 149 13.67 -19.22 -18.73
N ASN A 150 14.15 -20.11 -17.87
CA ASN A 150 15.40 -19.93 -17.18
C ASN A 150 16.56 -19.96 -18.18
N SER A 151 17.41 -18.94 -18.15
CA SER A 151 18.58 -18.79 -19.03
C SER A 151 19.66 -19.86 -18.82
N GLU A 152 19.71 -20.50 -17.66
CA GLU A 152 20.71 -21.53 -17.34
C GLU A 152 20.24 -22.95 -17.70
N THR A 153 18.98 -23.28 -17.41
CA THR A 153 18.43 -24.63 -17.66
C THR A 153 17.64 -24.73 -18.96
N GLY A 154 17.18 -23.62 -19.53
CA GLY A 154 16.34 -23.61 -20.75
C GLY A 154 14.91 -24.11 -20.51
N GLU A 155 14.55 -24.41 -19.27
CA GLU A 155 13.21 -24.85 -18.85
C GLU A 155 12.44 -23.69 -18.21
N CYS A 156 11.10 -23.77 -18.21
CA CYS A 156 10.26 -22.79 -17.51
C CYS A 156 10.49 -22.87 -15.99
N PHE A 157 10.42 -21.73 -15.30
CA PHE A 157 10.55 -21.71 -13.85
C PHE A 157 9.46 -22.55 -13.17
N THR A 158 9.86 -23.31 -12.15
CA THR A 158 8.90 -24.06 -11.33
C THR A 158 8.16 -23.11 -10.39
N LYS A 159 6.95 -23.50 -9.96
CA LYS A 159 6.15 -22.69 -9.01
C LYS A 159 6.90 -22.37 -7.72
N GLN A 160 7.71 -23.30 -7.22
CA GLN A 160 8.48 -23.11 -5.99
C GLN A 160 9.58 -22.05 -6.16
N GLU A 161 10.29 -22.05 -7.28
CA GLU A 161 11.32 -21.05 -7.58
C GLU A 161 10.71 -19.64 -7.74
N VAL A 162 9.56 -19.53 -8.40
CA VAL A 162 8.83 -18.26 -8.55
C VAL A 162 8.39 -17.72 -7.18
N GLU A 163 7.84 -18.56 -6.31
CA GLU A 163 7.48 -18.14 -4.94
C GLU A 163 8.68 -17.65 -4.13
N GLU A 164 9.84 -18.32 -4.22
CA GLU A 164 11.04 -17.88 -3.52
C GLU A 164 11.56 -16.54 -4.03
N LEU A 165 11.52 -16.31 -5.34
CA LEU A 165 11.88 -15.03 -5.95
C LEU A 165 10.92 -13.91 -5.51
N LEU A 166 9.62 -14.17 -5.50
CA LEU A 166 8.61 -13.22 -5.02
C LEU A 166 8.83 -12.90 -3.52
N LYS A 167 9.14 -13.88 -2.67
CA LYS A 167 9.47 -13.65 -1.25
C LYS A 167 10.74 -12.81 -1.07
N LYS A 168 11.77 -13.03 -1.89
CA LYS A 168 13.00 -12.21 -1.86
C LYS A 168 12.72 -10.78 -2.31
N GLU A 169 11.93 -10.61 -3.37
CA GLU A 169 11.51 -9.29 -3.84
C GLU A 169 10.67 -8.55 -2.78
N GLU A 170 9.73 -9.23 -2.12
CA GLU A 170 8.91 -8.65 -1.06
C GLU A 170 9.76 -8.17 0.13
N LYS A 171 10.80 -8.92 0.51
CA LYS A 171 11.77 -8.50 1.53
C LYS A 171 12.52 -7.24 1.10
N MET A 172 13.02 -7.19 -0.14
CA MET A 172 13.68 -5.99 -0.67
C MET A 172 12.72 -4.79 -0.75
N ALA A 173 11.48 -5.00 -1.15
CA ALA A 173 10.46 -3.95 -1.20
C ALA A 173 10.18 -3.36 0.19
N LYS A 174 10.08 -4.21 1.23
CA LYS A 174 9.92 -3.76 2.63
C LYS A 174 11.12 -2.94 3.11
N ILE A 175 12.34 -3.34 2.75
CA ILE A 175 13.56 -2.59 3.08
C ILE A 175 13.57 -1.24 2.38
N LEU A 176 13.21 -1.19 1.09
CA LEU A 176 13.12 0.05 0.33
C LEU A 176 12.07 1.01 0.92
N GLU A 177 10.88 0.48 1.25
CA GLU A 177 9.80 1.23 1.89
C GLU A 177 10.24 1.81 3.24
N PHE A 178 10.96 1.04 4.05
CA PHE A 178 11.52 1.50 5.32
C PHE A 178 12.44 2.72 5.13
N TYR A 179 13.40 2.64 4.22
CA TYR A 179 14.34 3.75 3.97
C TYR A 179 13.65 4.98 3.35
N GLN A 180 12.65 4.78 2.50
CA GLN A 180 11.86 5.88 1.94
C GLN A 180 11.06 6.61 3.03
N LEU A 181 10.41 5.85 3.92
CA LEU A 181 9.69 6.42 5.06
C LEU A 181 10.62 7.16 6.01
N GLU A 182 11.82 6.61 6.27
CA GLU A 182 12.83 7.27 7.09
C GLU A 182 13.31 8.58 6.46
N ALA A 183 13.58 8.59 5.15
CA ALA A 183 13.95 9.80 4.42
C ALA A 183 12.85 10.87 4.47
N ILE A 184 11.57 10.48 4.33
CA ILE A 184 10.43 11.41 4.44
C ILE A 184 10.33 11.96 5.86
N LYS A 185 10.47 11.12 6.89
CA LYS A 185 10.46 11.55 8.30
C LYS A 185 11.56 12.56 8.58
N LYS A 186 12.80 12.27 8.15
CA LYS A 186 13.95 13.18 8.34
C LYS A 186 13.76 14.50 7.59
N ARG A 187 13.19 14.47 6.37
CA ARG A 187 12.83 15.70 5.64
C ARG A 187 11.81 16.56 6.39
N LYS A 188 10.75 15.95 6.94
CA LYS A 188 9.76 16.69 7.74
C LYS A 188 10.38 17.30 9.00
N ILE A 189 11.28 16.58 9.68
CA ILE A 189 12.01 17.11 10.84
C ILE A 189 12.88 18.29 10.42
N LEU A 190 13.56 18.20 9.28
CA LEU A 190 14.35 19.31 8.74
C LEU A 190 13.47 20.53 8.40
N GLU A 191 12.32 20.32 7.76
CA GLU A 191 11.36 21.38 7.44
C GLU A 191 10.83 22.08 8.71
N ALA A 192 10.51 21.31 9.76
CA ALA A 192 10.13 21.85 11.06
C ALA A 192 11.26 22.66 11.69
N ALA A 193 12.48 22.11 11.72
CA ALA A 193 13.67 22.81 12.24
C ALA A 193 13.98 24.11 11.49
N ILE A 194 13.79 24.14 10.16
CA ILE A 194 13.93 25.36 9.35
C ILE A 194 12.85 26.37 9.71
N LYS A 195 11.61 25.94 9.94
CA LYS A 195 10.51 26.81 10.35
C LYS A 195 10.76 27.39 11.75
N ASP A 196 11.22 26.58 12.68
CA ASP A 196 11.57 27.02 14.03
C ASP A 196 12.74 28.00 14.00
N LYS A 197 13.77 27.73 13.18
CA LYS A 197 14.86 28.68 12.93
C LYS A 197 14.35 30.03 12.43
N LYS A 198 13.38 30.05 11.50
CA LYS A 198 12.77 31.31 11.02
C LYS A 198 12.02 32.05 12.13
N ASN A 199 11.23 31.32 12.94
CA ASN A 199 10.47 31.91 14.04
C ASN A 199 11.39 32.50 15.13
N LEU A 200 12.55 31.88 15.42
CA LEU A 200 13.53 32.43 16.37
C LEU A 200 14.27 33.66 15.82
N VAL A 201 14.54 33.70 14.51
CA VAL A 201 15.10 34.90 13.86
C VAL A 201 14.11 36.08 13.92
N GLU A 202 12.81 35.79 13.96
CA GLU A 202 11.73 36.78 14.09
C GLU A 202 11.35 37.08 15.56
N GLY A 203 11.85 36.32 16.55
CA GLY A 203 11.57 36.47 17.99
C GLY A 203 12.76 37.05 18.81
N PRO A 204 12.60 37.27 20.13
CA PRO A 204 13.70 37.73 20.99
C PRO A 204 14.81 36.66 21.02
N LEU A 205 15.99 37.07 20.55
CA LEU A 205 17.07 36.21 20.07
C LEU A 205 17.86 35.54 21.21
N ASP A 206 17.65 34.24 21.43
CA ASP A 206 18.60 33.42 22.21
C ASP A 206 19.71 32.90 21.28
N TYR A 207 20.88 33.54 21.39
CA TYR A 207 22.06 33.24 20.57
C TYR A 207 22.57 31.80 20.73
N GLY A 208 22.39 31.19 21.91
CA GLY A 208 22.86 29.82 22.17
C GLY A 208 22.02 28.78 21.44
N GLU A 209 20.70 28.94 21.47
CA GLU A 209 19.78 28.07 20.73
C GLU A 209 19.93 28.23 19.21
N TYR A 210 20.18 29.46 18.74
CA TYR A 210 20.45 29.74 17.32
C TYR A 210 21.73 29.05 16.82
N GLU A 211 22.81 29.06 17.60
CA GLU A 211 24.09 28.41 17.23
C GLU A 211 23.95 26.88 17.20
N ILE A 212 23.27 26.28 18.18
CA ILE A 212 22.95 24.84 18.20
C ILE A 212 22.10 24.45 16.98
N MET A 213 21.17 25.31 16.56
CA MET A 213 20.34 25.05 15.39
C MET A 213 21.12 25.20 14.08
N CYS A 214 22.01 26.18 13.97
CA CYS A 214 22.89 26.33 12.80
C CYS A 214 23.79 25.10 12.63
N THR A 215 24.46 24.66 13.69
CA THR A 215 25.33 23.46 13.65
C THR A 215 24.54 22.19 13.32
N LYS A 216 23.34 22.00 13.90
CA LYS A 216 22.44 20.89 13.53
C LYS A 216 22.02 20.94 12.05
N THR A 217 21.77 22.14 11.52
CA THR A 217 21.39 22.32 10.12
C THR A 217 22.56 21.96 9.20
N GLU A 218 23.76 22.46 9.49
CA GLU A 218 24.99 22.18 8.74
C GLU A 218 25.31 20.68 8.74
N ASN A 219 25.25 20.02 9.90
CA ASN A 219 25.44 18.57 10.00
C ASN A 219 24.41 17.80 9.17
N ASN A 220 23.13 18.19 9.22
CA ASN A 220 22.08 17.55 8.43
C ASN A 220 22.29 17.78 6.92
N GLU A 221 22.75 18.95 6.50
CA GLU A 221 23.10 19.23 5.11
C GLU A 221 24.27 18.36 4.62
N GLU A 222 25.29 18.16 5.45
CA GLU A 222 26.42 17.30 5.12
C GLU A 222 26.00 15.83 4.98
N ILE A 223 25.17 15.33 5.89
CA ILE A 223 24.58 13.98 5.80
C ILE A 223 23.76 13.84 4.51
N ILE A 224 22.95 14.84 4.15
CA ILE A 224 22.17 14.82 2.90
C ILE A 224 23.10 14.78 1.68
N LYS A 225 24.21 15.53 1.69
CA LYS A 225 25.21 15.50 0.61
C LYS A 225 25.85 14.11 0.49
N GLN A 226 26.22 13.49 1.60
CA GLN A 226 26.78 12.12 1.63
C GLN A 226 25.78 11.10 1.07
N LEU A 227 24.52 11.12 1.54
CA LEU A 227 23.48 10.22 1.04
C LEU A 227 23.19 10.42 -0.46
N LYS A 228 23.19 11.67 -0.95
CA LYS A 228 23.06 11.94 -2.39
C LYS A 228 24.21 11.36 -3.20
N GLN A 229 25.43 11.43 -2.67
CA GLN A 229 26.60 10.83 -3.31
C GLN A 229 26.50 9.30 -3.34
N GLU A 230 26.09 8.67 -2.24
CA GLU A 230 25.85 7.22 -2.20
C GLU A 230 24.77 6.79 -3.20
N ILE A 231 23.64 7.50 -3.28
CA ILE A 231 22.59 7.22 -4.28
C ILE A 231 23.15 7.30 -5.69
N LYS A 232 23.99 8.30 -6.00
CA LYS A 232 24.64 8.45 -7.30
C LYS A 232 25.59 7.29 -7.59
N ASP A 233 26.34 6.83 -6.59
CA ASP A 233 27.25 5.69 -6.71
C ASP A 233 26.49 4.37 -6.91
N TYR A 234 25.37 4.17 -6.20
CA TYR A 234 24.49 3.01 -6.43
C TYR A 234 23.81 3.07 -7.80
N THR A 235 23.41 4.25 -8.27
CA THR A 235 22.81 4.43 -9.60
C THR A 235 23.81 4.11 -10.70
N THR A 236 25.06 4.57 -10.59
CA THR A 236 26.12 4.23 -11.55
C THR A 236 26.52 2.75 -11.49
N LYS A 237 26.56 2.13 -10.31
CA LYS A 237 26.73 0.67 -10.16
C LYS A 237 25.58 -0.09 -10.83
N SER A 238 24.33 0.32 -10.59
CA SER A 238 23.15 -0.29 -11.21
C SER A 238 23.19 -0.18 -12.74
N ALA A 239 23.53 0.99 -13.28
CA ALA A 239 23.70 1.19 -14.73
C ALA A 239 24.80 0.28 -15.32
N LYS A 240 25.92 0.08 -14.62
CA LYS A 240 26.97 -0.87 -15.03
C LYS A 240 26.45 -2.31 -15.07
N VAL A 241 25.66 -2.72 -14.07
CA VAL A 241 25.04 -4.05 -14.03
C VAL A 241 24.06 -4.22 -15.19
N VAL A 242 23.21 -3.22 -15.46
CA VAL A 242 22.29 -3.24 -16.61
C VAL A 242 23.04 -3.36 -17.94
N ASN A 243 24.13 -2.59 -18.12
CA ASN A 243 24.97 -2.69 -19.30
C ASN A 243 25.63 -4.08 -19.43
N ALA A 244 26.13 -4.64 -18.34
CA ALA A 244 26.70 -5.99 -18.33
C ALA A 244 25.65 -7.04 -18.70
N LEU A 245 24.44 -6.96 -18.14
CA LEU A 245 23.32 -7.84 -18.48
C LEU A 245 22.91 -7.70 -19.95
N SER A 246 22.87 -6.48 -20.48
CA SER A 246 22.60 -6.23 -21.90
C SER A 246 23.64 -6.89 -22.81
N HIS A 247 24.93 -6.77 -22.49
CA HIS A 247 26.00 -7.46 -23.23
C HIS A 247 25.90 -8.98 -23.11
N LEU A 248 25.53 -9.50 -21.94
CA LEU A 248 25.37 -10.92 -21.72
C LEU A 248 24.20 -11.47 -22.55
N ASN A 249 23.08 -10.74 -22.60
CA ASN A 249 21.93 -11.07 -23.45
C ASN A 249 22.29 -11.05 -24.95
N GLN A 250 23.06 -10.06 -25.41
CA GLN A 250 23.57 -10.03 -26.79
C GLN A 250 24.44 -11.26 -27.11
N LYS A 251 25.35 -11.66 -26.21
CA LYS A 251 26.15 -12.89 -26.39
C LYS A 251 25.29 -14.15 -26.42
N LEU A 252 24.26 -14.20 -25.58
CA LEU A 252 23.32 -15.33 -25.54
C LEU A 252 22.53 -15.45 -26.85
N LEU A 253 22.07 -14.32 -27.40
CA LEU A 253 21.43 -14.27 -28.71
C LEU A 253 22.37 -14.71 -29.83
N ALA A 254 23.62 -14.25 -29.82
CA ALA A 254 24.62 -14.68 -30.81
C ALA A 254 24.87 -16.20 -30.74
N SER A 255 25.07 -16.75 -29.53
CA SER A 255 25.24 -18.19 -29.32
C SER A 255 24.02 -19.00 -29.77
N ARG A 256 22.79 -18.46 -29.59
CA ARG A 256 21.56 -19.11 -30.05
C ARG A 256 21.48 -19.17 -31.58
N ILE A 257 21.89 -18.10 -32.26
CA ILE A 257 21.97 -18.04 -33.73
C ILE A 257 23.02 -19.05 -34.23
N GLU A 258 24.20 -19.08 -33.62
CA GLU A 258 25.26 -20.04 -33.97
C GLU A 258 24.81 -21.48 -33.77
N LYS A 259 24.12 -21.78 -32.66
CA LYS A 259 23.54 -23.10 -32.40
C LYS A 259 22.52 -23.50 -33.46
N SER A 260 21.62 -22.59 -33.83
CA SER A 260 20.64 -22.85 -34.90
C SER A 260 21.33 -23.14 -36.24
N SER A 261 22.36 -22.36 -36.59
CA SER A 261 23.12 -22.58 -37.83
C SER A 261 23.90 -23.90 -37.81
N ALA A 262 24.45 -24.29 -36.65
CA ALA A 262 25.11 -25.58 -36.48
C ALA A 262 24.13 -26.75 -36.67
N GLN A 263 22.92 -26.65 -36.08
CA GLN A 263 21.87 -27.67 -36.25
C GLN A 263 21.41 -27.80 -37.72
N GLU A 264 21.28 -26.69 -38.44
CA GLU A 264 20.95 -26.73 -39.88
C GLU A 264 22.04 -27.42 -40.70
N LYS A 265 23.32 -27.15 -40.40
CA LYS A 265 24.45 -27.84 -41.05
C LYS A 265 24.49 -29.33 -40.73
N GLU A 266 24.24 -29.69 -39.48
CA GLU A 266 24.19 -31.08 -39.04
C GLU A 266 23.07 -31.85 -39.76
N ALA A 267 21.87 -31.28 -39.84
CA ALA A 267 20.76 -31.85 -40.60
C ALA A 267 21.06 -31.94 -42.11
N GLY A 268 21.84 -31.00 -42.66
CA GLY A 268 22.33 -31.07 -44.04
C GLY A 268 23.29 -32.24 -44.27
N MET A 269 24.29 -32.39 -43.39
CA MET A 269 25.26 -33.50 -43.46
C MET A 269 24.59 -34.87 -43.25
N GLU A 270 23.58 -34.95 -42.39
CA GLU A 270 22.83 -36.19 -42.17
C GLU A 270 22.10 -36.64 -43.45
N LYS A 271 21.51 -35.69 -44.19
CA LYS A 271 20.90 -35.97 -45.51
C LYS A 271 21.93 -36.41 -46.55
N GLU A 272 23.09 -35.77 -46.60
CA GLU A 272 24.18 -36.14 -47.51
C GLU A 272 24.70 -37.55 -47.20
N LEU A 273 24.88 -37.88 -45.93
CA LEU A 273 25.30 -39.20 -45.48
C LEU A 273 24.29 -40.28 -45.86
N ASP A 274 22.99 -39.99 -45.72
CA ASP A 274 21.94 -40.94 -46.11
C ASP A 274 21.89 -41.14 -47.64
N GLN A 275 22.11 -40.09 -48.43
CA GLN A 275 22.28 -40.20 -49.89
C GLN A 275 23.48 -41.10 -50.24
N GLU A 276 24.64 -40.85 -49.64
CA GLU A 276 25.86 -41.63 -49.89
C GLU A 276 25.68 -43.12 -49.52
N LYS A 277 24.99 -43.42 -48.41
CA LYS A 277 24.62 -44.81 -48.05
C LYS A 277 23.72 -45.45 -49.12
N THR A 278 22.74 -44.72 -49.65
CA THR A 278 21.86 -45.25 -50.72
C THR A 278 22.63 -45.51 -52.01
N GLU A 279 23.57 -44.63 -52.37
CA GLU A 279 24.43 -44.83 -53.54
C GLU A 279 25.38 -46.01 -53.35
N TYR A 280 26.01 -46.11 -52.18
CA TYR A 280 26.90 -47.22 -51.83
C TYR A 280 26.18 -48.58 -51.91
N THR A 281 24.97 -48.67 -51.34
CA THR A 281 24.17 -49.90 -51.38
C THR A 281 23.76 -50.27 -52.81
N SER A 282 23.37 -49.29 -53.62
CA SER A 282 23.07 -49.46 -55.05
C SER A 282 24.30 -49.96 -55.84
N MET A 283 25.46 -49.36 -55.62
CA MET A 283 26.71 -49.77 -56.27
C MET A 283 27.17 -51.16 -55.82
N SER A 284 27.01 -51.49 -54.53
CA SER A 284 27.29 -52.82 -54.00
C SER A 284 26.39 -53.89 -54.63
N ALA A 285 25.10 -53.61 -54.80
CA ALA A 285 24.16 -54.49 -55.49
C ALA A 285 24.56 -54.71 -56.96
N LYS A 286 24.88 -53.63 -57.70
CA LYS A 286 25.38 -53.72 -59.08
C LYS A 286 26.67 -54.53 -59.20
N ASN A 287 27.59 -54.36 -58.25
CA ASN A 287 28.86 -55.09 -58.25
C ASN A 287 28.63 -56.60 -58.01
N LYS A 288 27.74 -56.96 -57.07
CA LYS A 288 27.32 -58.36 -56.88
C LYS A 288 26.68 -58.94 -58.13
N GLU A 289 25.82 -58.18 -58.81
CA GLU A 289 25.18 -58.58 -60.06
C GLU A 289 26.23 -58.83 -61.17
N LEU A 290 27.20 -57.93 -61.30
CA LEU A 290 28.31 -58.09 -62.25
C LEU A 290 29.19 -59.29 -61.91
N GLN A 291 29.52 -59.52 -60.64
CA GLN A 291 30.25 -60.72 -60.21
C GLN A 291 29.48 -61.98 -60.57
N HIS A 292 28.16 -62.02 -60.32
CA HIS A 292 27.32 -63.13 -60.70
C HIS A 292 27.34 -63.38 -62.22
N LYS A 293 27.17 -62.31 -63.03
CA LYS A 293 27.28 -62.38 -64.49
C LYS A 293 28.66 -62.88 -64.94
N CYS A 294 29.74 -62.40 -64.33
CA CYS A 294 31.10 -62.86 -64.63
C CYS A 294 31.33 -64.33 -64.28
N ILE A 295 30.81 -64.81 -63.14
CA ILE A 295 30.87 -66.24 -62.76
C ILE A 295 30.08 -67.09 -63.77
N LEU A 296 28.91 -66.63 -64.20
CA LEU A 296 28.14 -67.27 -65.27
C LEU A 296 28.91 -67.34 -66.58
N LEU A 297 29.58 -66.24 -66.98
CA LEU A 297 30.40 -66.19 -68.20
C LEU A 297 31.62 -67.13 -68.15
N GLN A 298 32.12 -67.46 -66.96
CA GLN A 298 33.21 -68.44 -66.79
C GLN A 298 32.73 -69.90 -66.94
N HIS A 299 31.42 -70.15 -66.94
CA HIS A 299 30.82 -71.49 -66.98
C HIS A 299 29.74 -71.59 -68.07
N PRO A 300 30.10 -72.01 -69.29
CA PRO A 300 29.20 -72.01 -70.46
C PRO A 300 27.88 -72.78 -70.27
N ARG A 301 27.92 -73.88 -69.52
CA ARG A 301 26.71 -74.67 -69.19
C ARG A 301 25.71 -73.91 -68.32
N LEU A 302 26.20 -73.14 -67.35
CA LEU A 302 25.35 -72.30 -66.51
C LEU A 302 24.74 -71.14 -67.31
N LEU A 303 25.39 -70.72 -68.40
CA LEU A 303 24.89 -69.70 -69.30
C LEU A 303 23.73 -70.21 -70.16
N GLU A 304 23.83 -71.44 -70.68
CA GLU A 304 22.71 -72.11 -71.36
C GLU A 304 21.53 -72.31 -70.41
N ASP A 305 21.76 -72.82 -69.20
CA ASP A 305 20.69 -72.99 -68.20
C ASP A 305 20.05 -71.66 -67.81
N HIS A 306 20.84 -70.58 -67.64
CA HIS A 306 20.30 -69.26 -67.34
C HIS A 306 19.48 -68.68 -68.50
N ASN A 307 19.93 -68.83 -69.74
CA ASN A 307 19.18 -68.40 -70.92
C ASN A 307 17.87 -69.17 -71.06
N ASN A 308 17.89 -70.49 -70.86
CA ASN A 308 16.69 -71.32 -70.86
C ASN A 308 15.69 -70.84 -69.79
N VAL A 309 16.17 -70.58 -68.55
CA VAL A 309 15.32 -70.05 -67.48
C VAL A 309 14.77 -68.65 -67.79
N VAL A 310 15.55 -67.78 -68.44
CA VAL A 310 15.09 -66.45 -68.87
C VAL A 310 14.01 -66.56 -69.94
N GLU A 311 14.20 -67.43 -70.94
CA GLU A 311 13.22 -67.71 -71.99
C GLU A 311 11.92 -68.30 -71.42
N GLU A 312 12.03 -69.25 -70.50
CA GLU A 312 10.88 -69.81 -69.76
C GLU A 312 10.13 -68.73 -68.98
N ASN A 313 10.85 -67.79 -68.34
CA ASN A 313 10.24 -66.70 -67.58
C ASN A 313 9.55 -65.67 -68.50
N GLU A 314 10.12 -65.38 -69.67
CA GLU A 314 9.48 -64.53 -70.68
C GLU A 314 8.22 -65.17 -71.27
N GLN A 315 8.25 -66.49 -71.53
CA GLN A 315 7.07 -67.24 -71.94
C GLN A 315 5.99 -67.22 -70.85
N ALA A 316 6.36 -67.48 -69.59
CA ALA A 316 5.42 -67.41 -68.46
C ALA A 316 4.82 -66.00 -68.29
N LYS A 317 5.60 -64.93 -68.51
CA LYS A 317 5.08 -63.55 -68.50
C LYS A 317 4.10 -63.30 -69.63
N LYS A 318 4.39 -63.76 -70.86
CA LYS A 318 3.46 -63.64 -72.00
C LYS A 318 2.17 -64.40 -71.74
N GLU A 319 2.26 -65.62 -71.22
CA GLU A 319 1.08 -66.41 -70.83
C GLU A 319 0.26 -65.70 -69.75
N LEU A 320 0.91 -65.08 -68.76
CA LEU A 320 0.25 -64.31 -67.70
C LEU A 320 -0.42 -63.05 -68.26
N GLU A 321 0.22 -62.34 -69.18
CA GLU A 321 -0.35 -61.19 -69.90
C GLU A 321 -1.57 -61.62 -70.74
N GLU A 322 -1.47 -62.74 -71.46
CA GLU A 322 -2.60 -63.33 -72.20
C GLU A 322 -3.74 -63.75 -71.27
N LEU A 323 -3.42 -64.31 -70.10
CA LEU A 323 -4.41 -64.68 -69.10
C LEU A 323 -5.09 -63.46 -68.50
N LYS A 324 -4.33 -62.38 -68.23
CA LYS A 324 -4.88 -61.08 -67.81
C LYS A 324 -5.79 -60.50 -68.88
N ASN A 325 -5.37 -60.49 -70.14
CA ASN A 325 -6.18 -59.98 -71.26
C ASN A 325 -7.46 -60.81 -71.45
N LYS A 326 -7.36 -62.14 -71.34
CA LYS A 326 -8.53 -63.05 -71.36
C LYS A 326 -9.46 -62.80 -70.18
N TYR A 327 -8.91 -62.62 -68.97
CA TYR A 327 -9.68 -62.30 -67.76
C TYR A 327 -10.37 -60.95 -67.88
N GLU A 328 -9.68 -59.89 -68.31
CA GLU A 328 -10.24 -58.56 -68.56
C GLU A 328 -11.35 -58.60 -69.61
N SER A 329 -11.19 -59.40 -70.68
CA SER A 329 -12.22 -59.65 -71.69
C SER A 329 -13.44 -60.37 -71.11
N LEU A 330 -13.23 -61.38 -70.27
CA LEU A 330 -14.30 -62.14 -69.61
C LEU A 330 -15.08 -61.30 -68.61
N VAL A 331 -14.36 -60.51 -67.79
CA VAL A 331 -14.96 -59.54 -66.86
C VAL A 331 -15.74 -58.48 -67.64
N SER A 332 -15.19 -57.96 -68.73
CA SER A 332 -15.91 -57.00 -69.61
C SER A 332 -17.14 -57.61 -70.30
N SER A 333 -17.18 -58.92 -70.51
CA SER A 333 -18.34 -59.64 -71.06
C SER A 333 -19.40 -59.98 -70.01
N ILE A 334 -19.06 -59.99 -68.72
CA ILE A 334 -19.99 -60.24 -67.61
C ILE A 334 -20.70 -58.95 -67.16
N TYR A 335 -20.06 -57.79 -67.36
CA TYR A 335 -20.61 -56.47 -67.01
C TYR A 335 -21.25 -55.71 -68.19
N LYS A 336 -21.49 -56.38 -69.32
CA LYS A 336 -22.42 -55.97 -70.38
C LYS A 336 -23.68 -56.82 -70.30
#